data_AF-A0A962J5S7-F1
#
_entry.id   AF-A0A962J5S7-F1
#
_cell.length_a   1.000
_cell.length_b   1.000
_cell.length_c   1.000
_cell.angle_alpha   90.00
_cell.angle_beta   90.00
_cell.angle_gamma   90.00
#
_symmetry.space_group_name_H-M   'P 1'
#
loop_
_entity.id
_entity.type
_entity.pdbx_description
1 polymer ?
#
loop_
_entity_poly.entity_id
_entity_poly.type
_entity_poly.pdbx_seq_one_letter_code
_entity_poly.pdbx_strand_id
1 'polypeptide(L)'
;MADLSCNFNDQSLIGVKNRINGIDVLQEPLLMGRTVNGDYIVHERLGPTMLFDYHSKDGVNVYSADEFKDRYGDKCLMTYEQYKRDQHTLSDARLDPLMDELTRSQFLYMRDRIEEIGKDMQEFDQENSPQPLSDPSTTVVKPLAIPSQGNGS
;
A
#
# COMPACT_ATOMS: atom_id res chain seq x y z
N MET A 1 6.76 24.94 21.19
CA MET A 1 6.36 23.60 20.71
C MET A 1 7.46 23.14 19.79
N ALA A 2 8.02 21.94 20.01
CA ALA A 2 9.18 21.47 19.29
C ALA A 2 8.84 21.33 17.81
N ASP A 3 9.65 21.95 16.97
CA ASP A 3 9.66 21.77 15.53
C ASP A 3 10.07 20.30 15.29
N LEU A 4 9.09 19.41 15.16
CA LEU A 4 9.31 18.00 14.86
C LEU A 4 9.73 17.91 13.40
N SER A 5 10.97 18.32 13.11
CA SER A 5 11.65 17.96 11.88
C SER A 5 11.49 16.45 11.72
N CYS A 6 10.95 16.00 10.60
CA CYS A 6 10.35 14.69 10.43
C CYS A 6 11.39 13.55 10.50
N ASN A 7 11.76 13.22 11.73
CA ASN A 7 12.75 12.21 12.04
C ASN A 7 12.03 10.90 12.38
N PHE A 8 11.82 10.10 11.34
CA PHE A 8 11.21 8.77 11.44
C PHE A 8 12.23 7.67 11.81
N ASN A 9 13.47 8.04 12.13
CA ASN A 9 14.51 7.08 12.50
C ASN A 9 14.56 6.78 14.01
N ASP A 10 13.90 7.58 14.86
CA ASP A 10 13.80 7.28 16.29
C ASP A 10 12.80 6.14 16.54
N GLN A 11 13.34 4.99 16.96
CA GLN A 11 12.62 3.77 17.27
C GLN A 11 12.40 3.56 18.77
N SER A 12 12.80 4.52 19.62
CA SER A 12 12.47 4.46 21.04
C SER A 12 10.96 4.51 21.21
N LEU A 13 10.43 3.83 22.25
CA LEU A 13 9.00 3.86 22.54
C LEU A 13 8.48 5.30 22.69
N ILE A 14 9.26 6.18 23.33
CA ILE A 14 8.91 7.60 23.50
C ILE A 14 8.86 8.31 22.15
N GLY A 15 9.85 8.08 21.27
CA GLY A 15 9.88 8.65 19.93
C GLY A 15 8.70 8.21 19.07
N VAL A 16 8.39 6.90 19.07
CA VAL A 16 7.24 6.32 18.38
C VAL A 16 5.94 6.92 18.90
N LYS A 17 5.74 6.97 20.23
CA LYS A 17 4.56 7.57 20.85
C LYS A 17 4.37 9.03 20.44
N ASN A 18 5.42 9.85 20.53
CA ASN A 18 5.33 11.26 20.16
C ASN A 18 5.00 11.45 18.68
N ARG A 19 5.57 10.59 17.82
CA ARG A 19 5.31 10.61 16.39
C ARG A 19 3.88 10.22 16.04
N ILE A 20 3.37 9.09 16.55
CA ILE A 20 2.01 8.64 16.22
C ILE A 20 0.91 9.49 16.87
N ASN A 21 1.21 10.16 18.00
CA ASN A 21 0.30 11.14 18.59
C ASN A 21 0.36 12.49 17.86
N GLY A 22 1.48 12.82 17.20
CA GLY A 22 1.70 14.08 16.49
C GLY A 22 1.34 14.04 15.00
N ILE A 23 1.29 12.87 14.39
CA ILE A 23 0.86 12.65 13.00
C ILE A 23 -0.62 12.29 13.00
N ASP A 24 -1.42 13.05 12.27
CA ASP A 24 -2.80 12.64 11.99
C ASP A 24 -2.80 11.53 10.93
N VAL A 25 -2.67 10.29 11.40
CA VAL A 25 -2.73 9.07 10.60
C VAL A 25 -4.04 8.88 9.83
N LEU A 26 -5.07 9.70 10.10
CA LEU A 26 -6.32 9.72 9.36
C LEU A 26 -6.26 10.63 8.11
N GLN A 27 -5.27 11.49 8.01
CA GLN A 27 -5.22 12.55 7.00
C GLN A 27 -3.91 12.59 6.21
N GLU A 28 -2.86 11.95 6.71
CA GLU A 28 -1.55 11.96 6.05
C GLU A 28 -1.37 10.78 5.07
N PRO A 29 -0.91 11.03 3.83
CA PRO A 29 -0.57 9.98 2.88
C PRO A 29 0.63 9.13 3.34
N LEU A 30 0.68 7.88 2.88
CA LEU A 30 1.77 6.94 3.17
C LEU A 30 2.52 6.56 1.90
N LEU A 31 3.85 6.68 1.92
CA LEU A 31 4.69 6.24 0.80
C LEU A 31 4.91 4.72 0.89
N MET A 32 4.44 3.98 -0.10
CA MET A 32 4.55 2.51 -0.08
C MET A 32 5.83 2.02 -0.73
N GLY A 33 6.33 2.71 -1.74
CA GLY A 33 7.56 2.32 -2.42
C GLY A 33 7.84 3.11 -3.68
N ARG A 34 8.78 2.59 -4.49
CA ARG A 34 9.11 3.12 -5.82
C ARG A 34 9.02 2.03 -6.88
N THR A 35 8.58 2.39 -8.07
CA THR A 35 8.61 1.52 -9.25
C THR A 35 10.05 1.36 -9.76
N VAL A 36 10.28 0.39 -10.65
CA VAL A 36 11.58 0.19 -11.34
C VAL A 36 11.99 1.42 -12.15
N ASN A 37 11.01 2.19 -12.63
CA ASN A 37 11.23 3.42 -13.41
C ASN A 37 11.45 4.66 -12.54
N GLY A 38 11.37 4.52 -11.21
CA GLY A 38 11.60 5.61 -10.25
C GLY A 38 10.34 6.38 -9.83
N ASP A 39 9.15 5.94 -10.26
CA ASP A 39 7.87 6.55 -9.84
C ASP A 39 7.58 6.21 -8.38
N TYR A 40 6.84 7.09 -7.70
CA TYR A 40 6.45 6.93 -6.30
C TYR A 40 5.05 6.33 -6.21
N ILE A 41 4.92 5.28 -5.39
CA ILE A 41 3.63 4.65 -5.11
C ILE A 41 3.16 5.13 -3.74
N VAL A 42 2.05 5.88 -3.72
CA VAL A 42 1.53 6.54 -2.53
C VAL A 42 0.12 6.04 -2.23
N HIS A 43 -0.09 5.63 -0.98
CA HIS A 43 -1.43 5.41 -0.45
C HIS A 43 -2.00 6.75 0.02
N GLU A 44 -3.06 7.21 -0.64
CA GLU A 44 -3.74 8.43 -0.25
C GLU A 44 -5.00 8.08 0.54
N ARG A 45 -5.04 8.60 1.77
CA ARG A 45 -6.27 8.66 2.55
C ARG A 45 -6.98 9.95 2.23
N LEU A 46 -8.21 9.86 1.78
CA LEU A 46 -9.08 11.03 1.70
C LEU A 46 -9.87 11.03 3.01
N GLY A 47 -9.66 12.05 3.84
CA GLY A 47 -10.33 12.19 5.14
C GLY A 47 -11.86 12.09 5.02
N PRO A 48 -12.62 12.11 6.13
CA PRO A 48 -14.07 12.03 6.06
C PRO A 48 -14.60 13.19 5.20
N THR A 49 -14.96 12.88 3.95
CA THR A 49 -15.59 13.85 3.07
C THR A 49 -16.95 14.14 3.66
N MET A 50 -17.11 15.34 4.22
CA MET A 50 -18.43 15.86 4.56
C MET A 50 -19.26 15.77 3.28
N LEU A 51 -20.23 14.86 3.30
CA LEU A 51 -21.44 14.82 2.47
C LEU A 51 -21.18 15.23 1.00
N PHE A 52 -21.14 14.24 0.09
CA PHE A 52 -21.60 14.30 -1.31
C PHE A 52 -20.68 13.77 -2.43
N ASP A 53 -19.43 13.39 -2.19
CA ASP A 53 -18.62 12.74 -3.25
C ASP A 53 -18.31 11.27 -2.94
N TYR A 54 -19.18 10.40 -3.49
CA TYR A 54 -19.14 8.93 -3.39
C TYR A 54 -17.91 8.26 -4.04
N HIS A 55 -16.96 9.04 -4.56
CA HIS A 55 -15.84 8.55 -5.39
C HIS A 55 -14.45 8.75 -4.79
N SER A 56 -14.37 9.45 -3.66
CA SER A 56 -13.11 9.64 -2.93
C SER A 56 -12.85 8.41 -2.05
N LYS A 57 -12.60 7.26 -2.67
CA LYS A 57 -12.09 6.09 -1.96
C LYS A 57 -10.61 6.30 -1.65
N ASP A 58 -10.22 5.86 -0.47
CA ASP A 58 -8.82 5.56 -0.17
C ASP A 58 -8.25 4.69 -1.29
N GLY A 59 -6.99 4.94 -1.66
CA GLY A 59 -6.44 4.29 -2.83
C GLY A 59 -4.97 4.50 -3.04
N VAL A 60 -4.44 3.63 -3.90
CA VAL A 60 -3.05 3.63 -4.32
C VAL A 60 -2.92 4.43 -5.61
N ASN A 61 -2.06 5.45 -5.58
CA ASN A 61 -1.74 6.26 -6.75
C ASN A 61 -0.24 6.17 -7.07
N VAL A 62 0.07 6.24 -8.36
CA VAL A 62 1.45 6.28 -8.86
C VAL A 62 1.72 7.69 -9.38
N TYR A 63 2.80 8.28 -8.90
CA TYR A 63 3.25 9.61 -9.27
C TYR A 63 4.64 9.54 -9.88
N SER A 64 4.85 10.22 -11.00
CA SER A 64 6.22 10.46 -11.46
C SER A 64 7.02 11.23 -10.42
N ALA A 65 8.35 11.22 -10.54
CA ALA A 65 9.21 11.93 -9.58
C ALA A 65 8.90 13.43 -9.48
N ASP A 66 8.56 14.06 -10.60
CA ASP A 66 8.23 15.49 -10.66
C ASP A 66 6.85 15.77 -10.03
N GLU A 67 5.82 14.99 -10.38
CA GLU A 67 4.48 15.12 -9.79
C GLU A 67 4.50 14.88 -8.27
N PHE A 68 5.26 13.88 -7.83
CA PHE A 68 5.43 13.59 -6.42
C PHE A 68 6.08 14.78 -5.68
N LYS A 69 7.13 15.34 -6.26
CA LYS A 69 7.82 16.50 -5.68
C LYS A 69 6.92 17.73 -5.63
N ASP A 70 6.18 18.01 -6.69
CA ASP A 70 5.27 19.16 -6.75
C ASP A 70 4.11 19.03 -5.74
N ARG A 71 3.65 17.80 -5.49
CA ARG A 71 2.50 17.55 -4.60
C ARG A 71 2.87 17.37 -3.12
N TYR A 72 4.02 16.78 -2.83
CA TYR A 72 4.41 16.40 -1.47
C TYR A 72 5.83 16.82 -1.06
N GLY A 73 6.56 17.58 -1.88
CA GLY A 73 7.98 17.88 -1.67
C GLY A 73 8.33 18.46 -0.30
N ASP A 74 7.40 19.23 0.30
CA ASP A 74 7.57 19.82 1.64
C ASP A 74 6.81 19.07 2.74
N LYS A 75 6.08 18.00 2.40
CA LYS A 75 5.27 17.23 3.36
C LYS A 75 6.08 16.12 4.01
N CYS A 76 5.73 15.84 5.26
CA CYS A 76 6.33 14.76 6.02
C CYS A 76 5.59 13.45 5.81
N LEU A 77 6.01 12.70 4.79
CA LEU A 77 5.44 11.40 4.46
C LEU A 77 6.13 10.29 5.21
N MET A 78 5.35 9.45 5.89
CA MET A 78 5.84 8.21 6.48
C MET A 78 5.80 7.09 5.43
N THR A 79 6.81 6.22 5.43
CA THR A 79 6.76 5.02 4.58
C THR A 79 5.90 3.94 5.23
N TYR A 80 5.28 3.09 4.40
CA TYR A 80 4.49 1.96 4.91
C TYR A 80 5.31 1.03 5.82
N GLU A 81 6.60 0.83 5.52
CA GLU A 81 7.50 0.05 6.37
C GLU A 81 7.81 0.72 7.71
N GLN A 82 7.94 2.05 7.73
CA GLN A 82 8.07 2.80 8.99
C GLN A 82 6.80 2.68 9.83
N TYR A 83 5.63 2.78 9.19
CA TYR A 83 4.34 2.65 9.87
C TYR A 83 4.14 1.28 10.52
N LYS A 84 4.48 0.19 9.81
CA LYS A 84 4.47 -1.17 10.36
C LYS A 84 5.46 -1.34 11.51
N ARG A 85 6.66 -0.77 11.38
CA ARG A 85 7.68 -0.85 12.44
C ARG A 85 7.20 -0.15 13.71
N ASP A 86 6.59 1.02 13.59
CA ASP A 86 6.05 1.78 14.71
C ASP A 86 4.92 1.01 15.40
N GLN A 87 4.02 0.40 14.62
CA GLN A 87 2.98 -0.47 15.16
C GLN A 87 3.59 -1.66 15.93
N HIS A 88 4.65 -2.27 15.41
CA HIS A 88 5.34 -3.37 16.09
C HIS A 88 5.94 -2.91 17.43
N THR A 89 6.63 -1.76 17.45
CA THR A 89 7.20 -1.21 18.70
C THR A 89 6.12 -0.97 19.76
N LEU A 90 4.94 -0.48 19.37
CA LEU A 90 3.80 -0.30 20.28
C LEU A 90 3.17 -1.63 20.70
N SER A 91 3.13 -2.62 19.82
CA SER A 91 2.62 -3.97 20.12
C SER A 91 3.46 -4.67 21.19
N ASP A 92 4.79 -4.57 21.10
CA ASP A 92 5.71 -5.11 22.11
C ASP A 92 5.52 -4.44 23.48
N ALA A 93 5.16 -3.16 23.47
CA ALA A 93 4.88 -2.36 24.66
C ALA A 93 3.41 -2.41 25.11
N ARG A 94 2.55 -3.27 24.55
CA ARG A 94 1.09 -3.25 24.81
C ARG A 94 0.66 -3.44 26.27
N LEU A 95 1.52 -4.03 27.09
CA LEU A 95 1.30 -4.23 28.53
C LEU A 95 1.93 -3.13 29.39
N ASP A 96 2.55 -2.13 28.77
CA ASP A 96 3.17 -1.01 29.48
C ASP A 96 2.05 -0.12 30.08
N PRO A 97 2.02 0.05 31.42
CA PRO A 97 1.06 0.94 32.09
C PRO A 97 1.20 2.42 31.67
N LEU A 98 2.25 2.79 30.92
CA LEU A 98 2.48 4.13 30.36
C LEU A 98 1.82 4.34 28.97
N MET A 99 1.10 3.34 28.44
CA MET A 99 0.28 3.51 27.22
C MET A 99 -1.01 4.24 27.56
N ASP A 100 -1.01 5.56 27.36
CA ASP A 100 -2.19 6.41 27.51
C ASP A 100 -3.30 6.04 26.49
N GLU A 101 -4.53 6.49 26.78
CA GLU A 101 -5.72 6.15 25.98
C GLU A 101 -5.59 6.62 24.52
N LEU A 102 -4.98 7.78 24.29
CA LEU A 102 -4.75 8.32 22.96
C LEU A 102 -3.82 7.40 22.17
N THR A 103 -2.64 7.08 22.71
CA THR A 103 -1.68 6.18 22.06
C THR A 103 -2.28 4.79 21.84
N ARG A 104 -3.11 4.28 22.76
CA ARG A 104 -3.82 3.00 22.57
C ARG A 104 -4.83 3.07 21.41
N SER A 105 -5.62 4.14 21.32
CA SER A 105 -6.56 4.34 20.23
C SER A 105 -5.82 4.44 18.88
N GLN A 106 -4.73 5.18 18.86
CA GLN A 106 -3.89 5.31 17.67
C GLN A 106 -3.28 3.97 17.27
N PHE A 107 -2.77 3.19 18.22
CA PHE A 107 -2.27 1.84 17.96
C PHE A 107 -3.30 0.90 17.32
N LEU A 108 -4.53 0.87 17.86
CA LEU A 108 -5.60 0.04 17.30
C LEU A 108 -5.96 0.49 15.88
N TYR A 109 -6.05 1.80 15.68
CA TYR A 109 -6.28 2.35 14.35
C TYR A 109 -5.15 2.00 13.38
N MET A 110 -3.88 2.11 13.80
CA MET A 110 -2.73 1.75 12.96
C MET A 110 -2.81 0.29 12.50
N ARG A 111 -3.19 -0.62 13.40
CA ARG A 111 -3.35 -2.04 13.07
C ARG A 111 -4.40 -2.22 11.97
N ASP A 112 -5.58 -1.66 12.17
CA ASP A 112 -6.68 -1.80 11.20
C ASP A 112 -6.32 -1.13 9.86
N ARG A 113 -5.58 -0.01 9.92
CA ARG A 113 -5.11 0.73 8.75
C ARG A 113 -4.06 -0.03 7.93
N ILE A 114 -3.14 -0.73 8.59
CA ILE A 114 -2.15 -1.58 7.92
C ILE A 114 -2.86 -2.68 7.11
N GLU A 115 -3.92 -3.27 7.65
CA GLU A 115 -4.71 -4.28 6.94
C GLU A 115 -5.42 -3.70 5.71
N GLU A 116 -5.97 -2.49 5.81
CA GLU A 116 -6.63 -1.79 4.70
C GLU A 116 -5.65 -1.46 3.58
N ILE A 117 -4.52 -0.83 3.89
CA ILE A 117 -3.46 -0.53 2.90
C ILE A 117 -2.99 -1.81 2.22
N GLY A 118 -2.83 -2.90 2.98
CA GLY A 118 -2.45 -4.19 2.42
C GLY A 118 -3.46 -4.75 1.41
N LYS A 119 -4.77 -4.49 1.59
CA LYS A 119 -5.81 -4.87 0.63
C LYS A 119 -5.76 -3.98 -0.60
N ASP A 120 -5.68 -2.66 -0.42
CA ASP A 120 -5.64 -1.72 -1.54
C ASP A 120 -4.41 -1.96 -2.43
N MET A 121 -3.27 -2.32 -1.83
CA MET A 121 -2.09 -2.75 -2.58
C MET A 121 -2.34 -4.02 -3.40
N GLN A 122 -3.00 -5.03 -2.83
CA GLN A 122 -3.31 -6.27 -3.54
C GLN A 122 -4.30 -6.03 -4.69
N GLU A 123 -5.29 -5.18 -4.49
CA GLU A 123 -6.23 -4.77 -5.54
C GLU A 123 -5.51 -4.00 -6.66
N PHE A 124 -4.66 -3.03 -6.29
CA PHE A 124 -3.83 -2.30 -7.23
C PHE A 124 -2.94 -3.23 -8.05
N ASP A 125 -2.27 -4.19 -7.42
CA ASP A 125 -1.42 -5.17 -8.11
C ASP A 125 -2.23 -6.05 -9.06
N GLN A 126 -3.46 -6.43 -8.71
CA GLN A 126 -4.33 -7.23 -9.58
C GLN A 126 -4.82 -6.45 -10.80
N GLU A 127 -5.20 -5.18 -10.62
CA GLU A 127 -5.65 -4.32 -11.71
C GLU A 127 -4.53 -3.95 -12.68
N ASN A 128 -3.29 -3.82 -12.16
CA ASN A 128 -2.12 -3.42 -12.93
C ASN A 128 -1.22 -4.61 -13.32
N SER A 129 -1.60 -5.83 -12.95
CA SER A 129 -0.93 -7.04 -13.42
C SER A 129 -1.22 -7.25 -14.91
N PRO A 130 -0.20 -7.55 -15.75
CA PRO A 130 -0.43 -7.86 -17.15
C PRO A 130 -1.35 -9.06 -17.26
N GLN A 131 -2.54 -8.87 -17.85
CA GLN A 131 -3.45 -9.98 -18.13
C GLN A 131 -2.72 -11.02 -18.99
N PRO A 132 -2.84 -12.33 -18.69
CA PRO A 132 -2.36 -13.34 -19.61
C PRO A 132 -3.13 -13.17 -20.92
N LEU A 133 -2.39 -12.89 -22.01
CA LEU A 133 -2.90 -12.90 -23.37
C LEU A 133 -3.65 -14.23 -23.58
N SER A 134 -4.97 -14.17 -23.55
CA SER A 134 -5.81 -15.29 -23.95
C SER A 134 -5.75 -15.35 -25.47
N ASP A 135 -4.82 -16.13 -26.01
CA ASP A 135 -4.74 -16.37 -27.46
C ASP A 135 -6.06 -17.00 -27.95
N PRO A 136 -6.83 -16.35 -28.84
CA PRO A 136 -7.96 -16.96 -29.49
C PRO A 136 -7.52 -17.46 -30.87
N SER A 137 -6.90 -18.65 -30.94
CA SER A 137 -6.97 -19.57 -32.10
C SER A 137 -5.79 -20.53 -32.11
N THR A 138 -6.06 -21.81 -31.87
CA THR A 138 -5.42 -22.84 -32.70
C THR A 138 -6.51 -23.83 -33.11
N THR A 139 -6.93 -23.67 -34.36
CA THR A 139 -7.79 -24.57 -35.12
C THR A 139 -7.40 -26.02 -34.86
N VAL A 140 -8.36 -26.82 -34.40
CA VAL A 140 -8.26 -28.28 -34.35
C VAL A 140 -8.06 -28.78 -35.78
N VAL A 141 -6.81 -29.06 -36.17
CA VAL A 141 -6.52 -29.78 -37.41
C VAL A 141 -6.88 -31.25 -37.17
N LYS A 142 -7.99 -31.66 -37.77
CA LYS A 142 -8.49 -33.04 -37.83
C LYS A 142 -7.38 -33.95 -38.42
N PRO A 143 -7.02 -35.09 -37.79
CA PRO A 143 -6.04 -36.00 -38.39
C PRO A 143 -6.62 -36.63 -39.66
N LEU A 144 -5.87 -36.49 -40.76
CA LEU A 144 -6.16 -37.07 -42.06
C LEU A 144 -5.92 -38.59 -41.99
N ALA A 145 -6.94 -39.39 -42.29
CA ALA A 145 -6.86 -40.85 -42.35
C ALA A 145 -5.90 -41.30 -43.46
N ILE A 146 -4.95 -42.18 -43.14
CA ILE A 146 -4.12 -42.89 -44.11
C ILE A 146 -4.86 -44.19 -44.49
N PRO A 147 -5.17 -44.45 -45.77
CA PRO A 147 -5.68 -45.75 -46.17
C PRO A 147 -4.53 -46.77 -46.26
N SER A 148 -4.64 -47.86 -45.49
CA SER A 148 -3.82 -49.06 -45.64
C SER A 148 -4.06 -49.70 -47.01
N GLN A 149 -3.03 -49.73 -47.87
CA GLN A 149 -2.99 -50.66 -49.00
C GLN A 149 -2.22 -51.91 -48.61
N GLY A 150 -2.88 -53.05 -48.74
CA GLY A 150 -2.26 -54.36 -48.68
C GLY A 150 -1.48 -54.69 -49.96
N ASN A 151 -0.47 -55.52 -49.79
CA ASN A 151 0.11 -56.45 -50.76
C ASN A 151 0.94 -57.42 -49.89
N GLY A 152 0.79 -58.74 -49.90
CA GLY A 152 0.23 -59.59 -50.93
C GLY A 152 1.34 -60.09 -51.86
N SER A 153 2.25 -60.92 -51.34
CA SER A 153 3.01 -61.97 -52.07
C SER A 153 3.77 -62.82 -51.05
#